data_AF-A0A2P4P5L8-F1
#
_entry.id   AF-A0A2P4P5L8-F1
#
_cell.length_a   1.000
_cell.length_b   1.000
_cell.length_c   1.000
_cell.angle_alpha   90.00
_cell.angle_beta   90.00
_cell.angle_gamma   90.00
#
_symmetry.space_group_name_H-M   'P 1'
#
loop_
_entity.id
_entity.type
_entity.pdbx_description
1 polymer ?
#
loop_
_entity_poly.entity_id
_entity_poly.type
_entity_poly.pdbx_seq_one_letter_code
_entity_poly.pdbx_strand_id
1 'polypeptide(L)'
;MALNLAIASNFHQVLENLLQQFIEQQTLSLSAQDDDLTEKFLGISNPIQHKGKGRPANKRYLSAIENRSNRNANSRNQDQDEVSEGSRKKNKRQCALCKSWYHDSRNCPSKNKEQDKENI
;
A
#
# COMPACT_ATOMS: atom_id res chain seq x y z
N MET A 1 33.56 7.71 32.76
CA MET A 1 33.61 9.17 33.01
C MET A 1 32.26 9.86 32.76
N ALA A 2 31.42 9.40 31.82
CA ALA A 2 30.13 10.02 31.49
C ALA A 2 29.05 9.93 32.61
N LEU A 3 28.96 8.81 33.33
CA LEU A 3 27.98 8.64 34.41
C LEU A 3 28.19 9.65 35.55
N ASN A 4 29.44 9.84 35.97
CA ASN A 4 29.79 10.80 37.02
C ASN A 4 29.49 12.24 36.58
N LEU A 5 29.65 12.54 35.29
CA LEU A 5 29.31 13.85 34.72
C LEU A 5 27.80 14.10 34.75
N ALA A 6 26.99 13.10 34.38
CA ALA A 6 25.53 13.18 34.41
C ALA A 6 24.96 13.33 35.83
N ILE A 7 25.59 12.68 36.82
CA ILE A 7 25.26 12.84 38.24
C ILE A 7 25.66 14.24 38.73
N ALA A 8 26.86 14.70 38.41
CA ALA A 8 27.34 16.03 38.80
C ALA A 8 26.55 17.18 38.15
N SER A 9 26.03 16.97 36.94
CA SER A 9 25.26 17.98 36.20
C SER A 9 23.78 18.03 36.58
N ASN A 10 23.34 17.28 37.60
CA ASN A 10 21.94 17.17 38.03
C ASN A 10 20.97 16.88 36.86
N PHE A 11 21.46 16.19 35.83
CA PHE A 11 20.71 15.98 34.58
C PHE A 11 19.39 15.23 34.83
N HIS A 12 19.41 14.31 35.81
CA HIS A 12 18.23 13.60 36.27
C HIS A 12 17.09 14.54 36.64
N GLN A 13 17.36 15.58 37.42
CA GLN A 13 16.36 16.51 37.90
C GLN A 13 15.83 17.40 36.77
N VAL A 14 16.69 17.78 35.83
CA VAL A 14 16.28 18.50 34.62
C VAL A 14 15.35 17.65 33.75
N LEU A 15 15.67 16.36 33.59
CA LEU A 15 14.86 15.43 32.82
C LEU A 15 13.49 15.19 33.48
N GLU A 16 13.45 15.01 34.80
CA GLU A 16 12.21 14.85 35.56
C GLU A 16 11.30 16.07 35.40
N ASN A 17 11.84 17.28 35.53
CA ASN A 17 11.07 18.51 35.36
C ASN A 17 10.49 18.64 33.95
N LEU A 18 11.27 18.26 32.93
CA LEU A 18 10.84 18.32 31.53
C LEU A 18 9.72 17.32 31.23
N LEU A 19 9.81 16.11 31.80
CA LEU A 19 8.77 15.09 31.67
C LEU A 19 7.48 15.51 32.38
N GLN A 20 7.59 16.10 33.57
CA GLN A 20 6.45 16.60 34.33
C GLN A 20 5.71 17.70 33.56
N GLN A 21 6.44 18.68 33.02
CA GLN A 21 5.87 19.75 32.19
C GLN A 21 5.16 19.21 30.94
N PHE A 22 5.71 18.18 30.30
CA PHE A 22 5.09 17.56 29.13
C PHE A 22 3.75 16.90 29.46
N ILE A 23 3.67 16.17 30.59
CA ILE A 23 2.44 15.52 31.04
C ILE A 23 1.37 16.57 31.36
N GLU A 24 1.74 17.64 32.06
CA GLU A 24 0.83 18.74 32.41
C GLU A 24 0.29 19.48 31.17
N GLN A 25 1.12 19.66 30.14
CA GLN A 25 0.65 20.25 28.88
C GLN A 25 -0.33 19.34 28.13
N GLN A 26 -0.12 18.02 28.16
CA GLN A 26 -1.06 17.08 27.54
C GLN A 26 -2.42 17.07 28.26
N THR A 27 -2.44 17.07 29.59
CA THR A 27 -3.71 17.04 30.35
C THR A 27 -4.55 18.29 30.12
N LEU A 28 -3.92 19.47 30.06
CA LEU A 28 -4.62 20.73 29.73
C LEU A 28 -5.15 20.77 28.28
N SER A 29 -4.43 20.15 27.34
CA SER A 29 -4.90 20.05 25.96
C SER A 29 -6.06 19.07 25.79
N LEU A 30 -6.14 18.02 26.62
CA LEU A 30 -7.25 17.06 26.60
C LEU A 30 -8.52 17.65 27.24
N SER A 31 -8.40 18.35 28.37
CA SER A 31 -9.57 18.93 29.06
C SER A 31 -10.25 20.08 28.28
N ALA A 32 -9.61 20.61 27.23
CA ALA A 32 -10.18 21.63 26.36
C ALA A 32 -10.98 21.05 25.17
N GLN A 33 -10.99 19.72 24.99
CA GLN A 33 -11.71 19.05 23.90
C GLN A 33 -13.03 18.40 24.33
N ASP A 34 -13.37 18.45 25.63
CA ASP A 34 -14.55 17.76 26.16
C ASP A 34 -15.89 18.50 25.93
N ASP A 35 -15.88 19.74 25.42
CA ASP A 35 -17.11 20.55 25.22
C ASP A 35 -17.71 20.51 23.80
N ASP A 36 -17.15 19.76 22.85
CA ASP A 36 -17.74 19.63 21.50
C ASP A 36 -17.80 18.18 20.98
N LEU A 37 -18.28 17.27 21.81
CA LEU A 37 -18.76 15.96 21.36
C LEU A 37 -20.29 15.90 21.43
N THR A 38 -20.95 16.80 20.70
CA THR A 38 -22.26 16.45 20.16
C THR A 38 -22.00 15.40 19.09
N GLU A 39 -21.98 14.12 19.47
CA GLU A 39 -21.93 12.99 18.54
C GLU A 39 -23.08 13.14 17.54
N LYS A 40 -22.78 13.73 16.38
CA LYS A 40 -23.52 13.42 15.16
C LYS A 40 -23.32 11.92 14.98
N PHE A 41 -24.34 11.15 15.34
CA PHE A 41 -24.52 9.76 14.94
C PHE A 41 -24.53 9.72 13.41
N LEU A 42 -23.33 9.75 12.81
CA LEU A 42 -23.13 9.42 11.42
C LEU A 42 -23.42 7.93 11.37
N GLY A 43 -24.59 7.57 10.87
CA GLY A 43 -25.10 6.20 10.76
C GLY A 43 -24.24 5.32 9.84
N ILE A 44 -22.99 5.14 10.20
CA ILE A 44 -22.06 4.21 9.61
C ILE A 44 -22.48 2.85 10.17
N SER A 45 -23.40 2.22 9.46
CA SER A 45 -23.71 0.81 9.67
C SER A 45 -22.43 -0.01 9.57
N ASN A 46 -22.37 -1.12 10.32
CA ASN A 46 -21.22 -2.02 10.33
C ASN A 46 -20.74 -2.29 8.90
N PRO A 47 -19.49 -1.94 8.54
CA PRO A 47 -19.00 -2.16 7.19
C PRO A 47 -19.12 -3.65 6.87
N ILE A 48 -19.68 -3.96 5.71
CA ILE A 48 -19.86 -5.33 5.23
C ILE A 48 -18.52 -6.05 5.37
N GLN A 49 -18.43 -6.95 6.35
CA GLN A 49 -17.24 -7.78 6.54
C GLN A 49 -17.19 -8.73 5.35
N HIS A 50 -16.46 -8.35 4.31
CA HIS A 50 -16.19 -9.24 3.20
C HIS A 50 -15.40 -10.44 3.74
N LYS A 51 -16.12 -11.53 4.02
CA LYS A 51 -15.52 -12.84 4.29
C LYS A 51 -14.94 -13.34 2.96
N GLY A 52 -13.79 -12.78 2.60
CA GLY A 52 -13.04 -13.25 1.45
C GLY A 52 -12.82 -14.75 1.61
N LYS A 53 -13.09 -15.52 0.56
CA LYS A 53 -12.73 -16.94 0.46
C LYS A 53 -11.20 -17.08 0.36
N GLY A 54 -10.49 -16.57 1.37
CA GLY A 54 -9.06 -16.69 1.50
C GLY A 54 -8.74 -18.13 1.86
N ARG A 55 -7.74 -18.70 1.20
CA ARG A 55 -7.20 -19.99 1.62
C ARG A 55 -6.66 -19.86 3.06
N PRO A 56 -6.94 -20.82 3.97
CA PRO A 56 -6.35 -20.85 5.31
C PRO A 56 -4.83 -20.69 5.25
N ALA A 57 -4.22 -20.06 6.24
CA ALA A 57 -2.79 -19.71 6.25
C ALA A 57 -1.89 -20.89 5.86
N ASN A 58 -2.19 -22.10 6.36
CA ASN A 58 -1.45 -23.32 6.03
C ASN A 58 -1.45 -23.64 4.52
N LYS A 59 -2.59 -23.47 3.84
CA LYS A 59 -2.70 -23.67 2.39
C LYS A 59 -1.91 -22.64 1.58
N ARG A 60 -1.61 -21.46 2.13
CA ARG A 60 -0.76 -20.45 1.45
C ARG A 60 0.70 -20.86 1.45
N TYR A 61 1.20 -21.40 2.57
CA TYR A 61 2.58 -21.85 2.70
C TYR A 61 2.89 -23.03 1.76
N LEU A 62 2.02 -24.05 1.73
CA LEU A 62 2.19 -25.21 0.85
C LEU A 62 2.20 -24.81 -0.63
N SER A 63 1.27 -23.96 -1.07
CA SER A 63 1.24 -23.46 -2.45
C SER A 63 2.48 -22.62 -2.80
N ALA A 64 3.09 -21.92 -1.84
CA ALA A 64 4.31 -21.16 -2.09
C ALA A 64 5.53 -22.08 -2.29
N ILE A 65 5.61 -23.21 -1.57
CA ILE A 65 6.67 -24.20 -1.73
C ILE A 65 6.54 -24.92 -3.08
N GLU A 66 5.34 -25.39 -3.42
CA GLU A 66 5.06 -26.08 -4.69
C GLU A 66 5.42 -25.19 -5.90
N ASN A 67 5.07 -23.91 -5.83
CA ASN A 67 5.41 -22.93 -6.87
C ASN A 67 6.89 -22.51 -6.92
N ARG A 68 7.69 -22.81 -5.90
CA ARG A 68 9.15 -22.63 -5.97
C ARG A 68 9.83 -23.84 -6.62
N SER A 69 9.34 -25.03 -6.31
CA SER A 69 9.81 -26.28 -6.91
C SER A 69 9.63 -26.30 -8.44
N ASN A 70 8.48 -25.84 -8.94
CA ASN A 70 8.19 -25.83 -10.38
C ASN A 70 9.04 -24.84 -11.20
N ARG A 71 9.49 -23.71 -10.61
CA ARG A 71 10.35 -22.73 -11.29
C ARG A 71 11.75 -23.29 -11.52
N ASN A 72 12.27 -24.03 -10.55
CA ASN A 72 13.60 -24.61 -10.63
C ASN A 72 13.65 -25.79 -11.62
N ALA A 73 12.56 -26.53 -11.79
CA ALA A 73 12.46 -27.60 -12.80
C ALA A 73 12.44 -27.06 -14.24
N ASN A 74 11.81 -25.90 -14.48
CA ASN A 74 11.70 -25.29 -15.81
C ASN A 74 12.87 -24.36 -16.19
N SER A 75 13.80 -24.09 -15.27
CA SER A 75 14.94 -23.18 -15.47
C SER A 75 16.11 -23.79 -16.25
N ARG A 76 16.10 -25.11 -16.54
CA ARG A 76 17.28 -25.78 -17.13
C ARG A 76 17.36 -25.67 -18.66
N ASN A 77 16.39 -25.05 -19.34
CA ASN A 77 16.34 -24.94 -20.80
C ASN A 77 15.84 -23.56 -21.29
N GLN A 78 16.44 -22.47 -20.84
CA GLN A 78 16.28 -21.18 -21.52
C GLN A 78 17.64 -20.52 -21.69
N ASP A 79 18.34 -21.00 -22.73
CA ASP A 79 19.35 -20.20 -23.41
C ASP A 79 18.70 -18.92 -23.94
N GLN A 80 19.33 -17.80 -23.60
CA GLN A 80 19.39 -16.53 -24.31
C GLN A 80 18.06 -15.92 -24.77
N ASP A 81 17.54 -14.99 -23.98
CA ASP A 81 17.28 -13.65 -24.48
C ASP A 81 17.28 -12.67 -23.29
N GLU A 82 18.18 -11.68 -23.37
CA GLU A 82 18.24 -10.57 -22.45
C GLU A 82 16.89 -9.83 -22.38
N VAL A 83 16.50 -9.49 -21.16
CA VAL A 83 15.93 -8.20 -20.72
C VAL A 83 14.79 -8.40 -19.72
N SER A 84 15.10 -7.95 -18.51
CA SER A 84 14.21 -7.42 -17.48
C SER A 84 13.38 -8.40 -16.66
N GLU A 85 13.91 -8.63 -15.46
CA GLU A 85 13.22 -9.04 -14.24
C GLU A 85 11.82 -8.39 -14.07
N GLY A 86 10.87 -9.17 -13.55
CA GLY A 86 9.73 -8.65 -12.80
C GLY A 86 8.43 -8.31 -13.55
N SER A 87 8.37 -8.38 -14.88
CA SER A 87 7.11 -8.10 -15.57
C SER A 87 6.13 -9.29 -15.44
N ARG A 88 5.14 -9.18 -14.54
CA ARG A 88 3.97 -10.07 -14.55
C ARG A 88 3.44 -10.07 -15.98
N LYS A 89 3.46 -11.23 -16.65
CA LYS A 89 2.95 -11.41 -18.02
C LYS A 89 1.57 -10.75 -18.13
N LYS A 90 1.53 -9.51 -18.60
CA LYS A 90 0.28 -8.76 -18.73
C LYS A 90 -0.53 -9.52 -19.76
N ASN A 91 -1.81 -9.75 -19.47
CA ASN A 91 -2.68 -10.32 -20.49
C ASN A 91 -2.63 -9.39 -21.70
N LYS A 92 -2.29 -9.95 -22.87
CA LYS A 92 -2.44 -9.18 -24.11
C LYS A 92 -3.93 -8.82 -24.20
N ARG A 93 -4.23 -7.53 -24.37
CA ARG A 93 -5.60 -7.04 -24.51
C ARG A 93 -5.72 -6.44 -25.89
N GLN A 94 -6.82 -6.73 -26.58
CA GLN A 94 -7.16 -6.02 -27.80
C GLN A 94 -7.49 -4.56 -27.48
N CYS A 95 -7.11 -3.65 -28.36
CA CYS A 95 -7.54 -2.27 -28.34
C CYS A 95 -9.08 -2.22 -28.29
N ALA A 96 -9.63 -1.47 -27.32
CA ALA A 96 -11.09 -1.37 -27.20
C ALA A 96 -11.73 -0.68 -28.42
N LEU A 97 -11.00 0.27 -29.05
CA LEU A 97 -11.46 1.08 -30.17
C LEU A 97 -11.41 0.31 -31.50
N CYS A 98 -10.24 -0.23 -31.88
CA CYS A 98 -10.06 -0.87 -33.19
C CYS A 98 -9.88 -2.40 -33.17
N LYS A 99 -9.94 -3.04 -31.99
CA LYS A 99 -9.75 -4.49 -31.79
C LYS A 99 -8.36 -5.05 -32.19
N SER A 100 -7.40 -4.19 -32.51
CA SER A 100 -6.00 -4.56 -32.77
C SER A 100 -5.30 -5.10 -31.53
N TRP A 101 -4.41 -6.08 -31.70
CA TRP A 101 -3.56 -6.64 -30.62
C TRP A 101 -2.24 -5.88 -30.42
N TYR A 102 -1.92 -4.92 -31.30
CA TYR A 102 -0.59 -4.28 -31.35
C TYR A 102 -0.47 -3.01 -30.48
N HIS A 103 -1.58 -2.46 -30.02
CA HIS A 103 -1.63 -1.26 -29.18
C HIS A 103 -2.85 -1.29 -28.26
N ASP A 104 -2.86 -0.48 -27.21
CA ASP A 104 -4.01 -0.29 -26.33
C ASP A 104 -4.92 0.88 -26.79
N SER A 105 -6.08 1.07 -26.15
CA SER A 105 -6.99 2.16 -26.54
C SER A 105 -6.42 3.57 -26.32
N ARG A 106 -5.39 3.73 -25.48
CA ARG A 106 -4.79 5.04 -25.20
C ARG A 106 -3.97 5.53 -26.38
N ASN A 107 -3.29 4.60 -27.06
CA ASN A 107 -2.42 4.87 -28.19
C ASN A 107 -3.06 4.45 -29.54
N CYS A 108 -4.39 4.40 -29.61
CA CYS A 108 -5.06 3.95 -30.84
C CYS A 108 -4.98 4.99 -31.96
N PRO A 109 -4.43 4.65 -33.15
CA PRO A 109 -4.34 5.58 -34.27
C PRO A 109 -5.71 5.93 -34.88
N SER A 110 -6.74 5.13 -34.61
CA SER A 110 -8.12 5.41 -35.04
C SER A 110 -8.84 6.44 -34.17
N LYS A 111 -8.27 6.82 -33.01
CA LYS A 111 -8.91 7.71 -32.03
C LYS A 111 -9.28 9.09 -32.58
N ASN A 112 -8.58 9.57 -33.60
CA ASN A 112 -8.80 10.88 -34.19
C ASN A 112 -9.62 10.85 -35.49
N LYS A 113 -10.02 9.67 -35.97
CA LYS A 113 -10.76 9.53 -37.26
C LYS A 113 -12.27 9.69 -37.13
N GLU A 114 -12.79 9.74 -35.90
CA GLU A 114 -14.23 9.91 -35.62
C GLU A 114 -14.64 11.38 -35.54
N GLN A 115 -13.70 12.31 -35.32
CA GLN A 115 -14.01 13.75 -35.26
C GLN A 115 -14.27 14.38 -36.65
N ASP A 116 -13.88 13.72 -37.73
CA ASP A 116 -14.03 14.25 -39.09
C ASP A 116 -15.36 13.86 -39.76
N LYS A 117 -16.23 13.10 -39.09
CA LYS A 117 -17.49 12.58 -39.68
C LYS A 117 -18.77 13.24 -39.17
N GLU A 118 -18.68 14.17 -38.22
CA GLU A 118 -19.84 14.92 -37.71
C GLU A 118 -19.99 16.33 -38.32
N ASN A 119 -19.17 16.69 -39.32
CA ASN A 119 -19.21 18.00 -40.00
C ASN A 119 -19.42 17.90 -41.53
N ILE A 120 -20.37 17.08 -41.99
CA ILE A 120 -20.94 17.17 -43.35
C ILE A 120 -22.46 16.97 -43.27
#